data_AF-A0A2Z2J4Q6-F1
#
_entry.id   AF-A0A2Z2J4Q6-F1
#
_cell.length_a   1.000
_cell.length_b   1.000
_cell.length_c   1.000
_cell.angle_alpha   90.00
_cell.angle_beta   90.00
_cell.angle_gamma   90.00
#
_symmetry.space_group_name_H-M   'P 1'
#
loop_
_entity.id
_entity.type
_entity.pdbx_description
1 polymer ?
#
loop_
_entity_poly.entity_id
_entity_poly.type
_entity_poly.pdbx_seq_one_letter_code
_entity_poly.pdbx_strand_id
1 'polypeptide(L)'
;MKPISVLTATTLVAGALAVPTATAAEIPALASGELNWPIKESFISYLQKPFAHGEIKTTDGAVFADNSFKLPVNASASTVDAKGNGTIDTDGSLHFKAHPGMGPDGGYGLDMTFSDIKVVVSGTDATITADLKTTGAKGPGSKEAIETDLDDAEISTFKLSEAIVPAVEKTYTTTGAQTSITKVGSDAMLSFYEPGPLEDGNTDLTVTYGKATAEPEVKPEPKPESKPDPTSDAGSSAGAIGGIVAAIVAILAAVGAAFSGAIPGLKLPKLF
;
A
#
# COMPACT_ATOMS: atom_id res chain seq x y z
N MET A 1 46.33 -25.49 73.68
CA MET A 1 46.20 -24.14 73.10
C MET A 1 46.09 -24.31 71.59
N LYS A 2 44.91 -24.01 71.02
CA LYS A 2 44.56 -24.25 69.60
C LYS A 2 44.04 -22.91 69.02
N PRO A 3 44.36 -22.56 67.76
CA PRO A 3 44.38 -21.18 67.28
C PRO A 3 42.99 -20.63 66.92
N ILE A 4 42.82 -19.32 67.08
CA ILE A 4 41.66 -18.55 66.62
C ILE A 4 41.94 -18.11 65.18
N SER A 5 41.15 -18.60 64.24
CA SER A 5 41.11 -18.10 62.86
C SER A 5 40.15 -16.93 62.77
N VAL A 6 40.63 -15.79 62.26
CA VAL A 6 39.83 -14.62 61.91
C VAL A 6 39.35 -14.80 60.46
N LEU A 7 38.03 -14.76 60.24
CA LEU A 7 37.42 -14.75 58.92
C LEU A 7 37.24 -13.30 58.46
N THR A 8 37.92 -12.91 57.40
CA THR A 8 37.71 -11.63 56.70
C THR A 8 36.60 -11.82 55.67
N ALA A 9 35.50 -11.09 55.81
CA ALA A 9 34.40 -11.09 54.85
C ALA A 9 34.58 -9.98 53.81
N THR A 10 34.72 -10.36 52.54
CA THR A 10 34.81 -9.44 51.40
C THR A 10 33.40 -9.19 50.86
N THR A 11 32.89 -7.97 50.97
CA THR A 11 31.61 -7.55 50.37
C THR A 11 31.79 -7.21 48.90
N LEU A 12 31.14 -7.96 48.00
CA LEU A 12 31.01 -7.62 46.58
C LEU A 12 29.92 -6.56 46.41
N VAL A 13 30.27 -5.40 45.82
CA VAL A 13 29.30 -4.42 45.33
C VAL A 13 29.00 -4.77 43.87
N ALA A 14 27.79 -5.23 43.59
CA ALA A 14 27.30 -5.42 42.22
C ALA A 14 26.81 -4.07 41.67
N GLY A 15 27.59 -3.46 40.78
CA GLY A 15 27.16 -2.29 40.02
C GLY A 15 26.12 -2.68 38.97
N ALA A 16 24.90 -2.16 39.08
CA ALA A 16 23.88 -2.30 38.05
C ALA A 16 24.29 -1.46 36.83
N LEU A 17 24.66 -2.13 35.74
CA LEU A 17 24.85 -1.49 34.44
C LEU A 17 23.48 -1.16 33.86
N ALA A 18 23.14 0.12 33.81
CA ALA A 18 22.00 0.60 33.04
C ALA A 18 22.35 0.45 31.54
N VAL A 19 21.73 -0.51 30.87
CA VAL A 19 21.83 -0.66 29.42
C VAL A 19 20.95 0.44 28.80
N PRO A 20 21.48 1.32 27.94
CA PRO A 20 20.63 2.28 27.24
C PRO A 20 19.72 1.50 26.28
N THR A 21 18.43 1.51 26.54
CA THR A 21 17.42 1.02 25.60
C THR A 21 17.43 1.94 24.39
N ALA A 22 17.89 1.44 23.25
CA ALA A 22 17.77 2.17 21.99
C ALA A 22 16.30 2.16 21.57
N THR A 23 15.61 3.27 21.76
CA THR A 23 14.29 3.47 21.15
C THR A 23 14.49 3.51 19.65
N ALA A 24 13.88 2.57 18.91
CA ALA A 24 13.84 2.65 17.47
C ALA A 24 13.17 3.98 17.10
N ALA A 25 13.80 4.78 16.23
CA ALA A 25 13.18 5.99 15.73
C ALA A 25 11.92 5.56 14.95
N GLU A 26 10.74 5.91 15.46
CA GLU A 26 9.48 5.69 14.76
C GLU A 26 9.49 6.50 13.47
N ILE A 27 9.28 5.83 12.35
CA ILE A 27 9.08 6.48 11.06
C ILE A 27 7.72 7.18 11.12
N PRO A 28 7.63 8.52 10.97
CA PRO A 28 6.35 9.20 10.99
C PRO A 28 5.46 8.65 9.88
N ALA A 29 4.18 8.45 10.18
CA ALA A 29 3.22 7.95 9.21
C ALA A 29 2.86 9.04 8.18
N LEU A 30 2.66 8.62 6.93
CA LEU A 30 2.04 9.48 5.92
C LEU A 30 0.61 9.80 6.38
N ALA A 31 0.20 11.06 6.26
CA ALA A 31 -1.08 11.54 6.76
C ALA A 31 -2.05 11.94 5.66
N SER A 32 -1.56 12.60 4.60
CA SER A 32 -2.39 13.07 3.49
C SER A 32 -1.54 13.49 2.30
N GLY A 33 -2.19 13.79 1.19
CA GLY A 33 -1.57 14.27 -0.04
C GLY A 33 -2.56 14.32 -1.18
N GLU A 34 -2.08 14.78 -2.34
CA GLU A 34 -2.84 14.79 -3.59
C GLU A 34 -1.86 14.65 -4.75
N LEU A 35 -2.19 13.77 -5.70
CA LEU A 35 -1.60 13.73 -7.02
C LEU A 35 -2.53 14.51 -7.97
N ASN A 36 -2.00 15.55 -8.61
CA ASN A 36 -2.67 16.26 -9.68
C ASN A 36 -2.03 15.84 -11.01
N TRP A 37 -2.71 14.98 -11.77
CA TRP A 37 -2.16 14.36 -12.97
C TRP A 37 -3.08 14.60 -14.16
N PRO A 38 -2.68 15.39 -15.19
CA PRO A 38 -3.53 15.63 -16.35
C PRO A 38 -3.43 14.53 -17.40
N ILE A 39 -2.53 13.55 -17.22
CA ILE A 39 -2.04 12.62 -18.26
C ILE A 39 -1.30 13.40 -19.36
N LYS A 40 -2.06 14.20 -20.12
CA LYS A 40 -1.62 15.13 -21.15
C LYS A 40 -2.74 16.16 -21.40
N GLU A 41 -2.50 17.46 -21.28
CA GLU A 41 -3.57 18.47 -21.44
C GLU A 41 -4.22 18.44 -22.83
N SER A 42 -3.46 18.21 -23.91
CA SER A 42 -4.03 18.13 -25.26
C SER A 42 -4.92 16.89 -25.44
N PHE A 43 -4.68 15.81 -24.69
CA PHE A 43 -5.53 14.62 -24.72
C PHE A 43 -6.89 14.94 -24.11
N ILE A 44 -6.90 15.59 -22.96
CA ILE A 44 -8.14 16.05 -22.30
C ILE A 44 -8.88 17.03 -23.20
N SER A 45 -8.16 18.00 -23.76
CA SER A 45 -8.72 18.96 -24.71
C SER A 45 -9.30 18.27 -25.95
N TYR A 46 -8.69 17.19 -26.43
CA TYR A 46 -9.18 16.40 -27.54
C TYR A 46 -10.50 15.69 -27.23
N LEU A 47 -10.60 15.03 -26.07
CA LEU A 47 -11.83 14.36 -25.63
C LEU A 47 -13.01 15.34 -25.55
N GLN A 48 -12.74 16.58 -25.15
CA GLN A 48 -13.75 17.64 -25.05
C GLN A 48 -14.20 18.20 -26.42
N LYS A 49 -13.54 17.87 -27.54
CA LYS A 49 -13.94 18.39 -28.86
C LYS A 49 -15.22 17.71 -29.36
N PRO A 50 -16.13 18.45 -30.03
CA PRO A 50 -17.39 17.88 -30.51
C PRO A 50 -17.23 16.65 -31.42
N PHE A 51 -16.17 16.60 -32.24
CA PHE A 51 -15.95 15.47 -33.15
C PHE A 51 -15.44 14.21 -32.44
N ALA A 52 -14.83 14.33 -31.26
CA ALA A 52 -14.33 13.18 -30.51
C ALA A 52 -15.46 12.46 -29.77
N HIS A 53 -16.57 13.17 -29.50
CA HIS A 53 -17.67 12.68 -28.67
C HIS A 53 -17.13 12.06 -27.36
N GLY A 54 -16.16 12.73 -26.74
CA GLY A 54 -15.46 12.18 -25.60
C GLY A 54 -16.28 12.25 -24.31
N GLU A 55 -16.11 11.23 -23.49
CA GLU A 55 -16.62 11.18 -22.12
C GLU A 55 -15.44 11.03 -21.15
N ILE A 56 -15.46 11.81 -20.08
CA ILE A 56 -14.52 11.70 -18.96
C ILE A 56 -15.36 11.41 -17.72
N LYS A 57 -15.05 10.32 -17.03
CA LYS A 57 -15.67 9.94 -15.75
C LYS A 57 -14.58 9.69 -14.72
N THR A 58 -14.87 10.12 -13.50
CA THR A 58 -14.02 9.92 -12.33
C THR A 58 -14.85 9.25 -11.24
N THR A 59 -14.26 8.31 -10.51
CA THR A 59 -14.91 7.62 -9.38
C THR A 59 -13.98 7.56 -8.18
N ASP A 60 -14.49 7.07 -7.05
CA ASP A 60 -13.71 6.67 -5.88
C ASP A 60 -12.84 7.79 -5.29
N GLY A 61 -13.32 9.04 -5.37
CA GLY A 61 -12.64 10.20 -4.79
C GLY A 61 -11.84 11.03 -5.79
N ALA A 62 -11.58 10.51 -7.00
CA ALA A 62 -10.98 11.30 -8.08
C ALA A 62 -11.90 12.48 -8.45
N VAL A 63 -11.30 13.65 -8.70
CA VAL A 63 -12.01 14.84 -9.17
C VAL A 63 -11.36 15.34 -10.46
N PHE A 64 -12.16 15.50 -11.51
CA PHE A 64 -11.73 16.19 -12.72
C PHE A 64 -12.00 17.70 -12.58
N ALA A 65 -10.95 18.51 -12.59
CA ALA A 65 -11.02 19.97 -12.51
C ALA A 65 -9.82 20.59 -13.22
N ASP A 66 -9.98 21.77 -13.80
CA ASP A 66 -8.88 22.53 -14.42
C ASP A 66 -8.08 21.72 -15.46
N ASN A 67 -8.77 20.89 -16.26
CA ASN A 67 -8.18 19.96 -17.23
C ASN A 67 -7.20 18.92 -16.65
N SER A 68 -7.31 18.62 -15.36
CA SER A 68 -6.48 17.63 -14.66
C SER A 68 -7.29 16.76 -13.69
N PHE A 69 -6.69 15.66 -13.24
CA PHE A 69 -7.28 14.74 -12.27
C PHE A 69 -6.61 14.91 -10.91
N LYS A 70 -7.41 15.30 -9.92
CA LYS A 70 -7.01 15.34 -8.52
C LYS A 70 -7.35 14.00 -7.88
N LEU A 71 -6.30 13.29 -7.46
CA LEU A 71 -6.34 11.96 -6.87
C LEU A 71 -5.82 12.09 -5.42
N PRO A 72 -6.70 11.99 -4.42
CA PRO A 72 -6.29 12.03 -3.01
C PRO A 72 -5.30 10.91 -2.70
N VAL A 73 -4.27 11.18 -1.91
CA VAL A 73 -3.36 10.13 -1.45
C VAL A 73 -4.05 9.24 -0.41
N ASN A 74 -4.02 7.93 -0.64
CA ASN A 74 -4.43 6.93 0.33
C ASN A 74 -3.29 6.66 1.30
N ALA A 75 -3.28 7.42 2.40
CA ALA A 75 -2.22 7.36 3.39
C ALA A 75 -2.06 5.99 4.07
N SER A 76 -3.16 5.24 4.21
CA SER A 76 -3.14 3.91 4.85
C SER A 76 -2.58 2.79 3.97
N ALA A 77 -2.68 2.92 2.65
CA ALA A 77 -2.11 1.97 1.70
C ALA A 77 -0.65 2.33 1.33
N SER A 78 -0.30 3.61 1.41
CA SER A 78 1.03 4.12 1.09
C SER A 78 2.11 3.58 2.03
N THR A 79 3.27 3.24 1.49
CA THR A 79 4.44 2.77 2.24
C THR A 79 5.72 3.42 1.70
N VAL A 80 6.43 4.19 2.53
CA VAL A 80 7.71 4.82 2.18
C VAL A 80 8.75 4.49 3.26
N ASP A 81 9.92 4.02 2.84
CA ASP A 81 11.03 3.65 3.72
C ASP A 81 11.77 4.88 4.28
N ALA A 82 12.67 4.66 5.25
CA ALA A 82 13.45 5.72 5.88
C ALA A 82 14.42 6.46 4.92
N LYS A 83 14.60 5.96 3.69
CA LYS A 83 15.41 6.59 2.63
C LYS A 83 14.56 7.34 1.61
N GLY A 84 13.23 7.32 1.75
CA GLY A 84 12.29 7.97 0.83
C GLY A 84 11.94 7.14 -0.40
N ASN A 85 12.12 5.82 -0.37
CA ASN A 85 11.72 4.92 -1.45
C ASN A 85 10.45 4.15 -1.06
N GLY A 86 9.57 3.87 -2.02
CA GLY A 86 8.35 3.10 -1.77
C GLY A 86 7.23 3.47 -2.72
N THR A 87 5.99 3.33 -2.25
CA THR A 87 4.78 3.54 -3.02
C THR A 87 3.86 4.51 -2.29
N ILE A 88 3.33 5.48 -3.03
CA ILE A 88 2.28 6.39 -2.59
C ILE A 88 1.02 6.03 -3.37
N ASP A 89 0.10 5.35 -2.71
CA ASP A 89 -1.18 4.96 -3.27
C ASP A 89 -2.14 6.15 -3.32
N THR A 90 -2.99 6.19 -4.34
CA THR A 90 -4.05 7.21 -4.46
C THR A 90 -5.41 6.56 -4.52
N ASP A 91 -6.42 7.29 -4.03
CA ASP A 91 -7.81 6.94 -4.24
C ASP A 91 -8.28 7.50 -5.59
N GLY A 92 -9.09 6.70 -6.28
CA GLY A 92 -9.81 7.13 -7.47
C GLY A 92 -9.56 6.28 -8.71
N SER A 93 -10.49 6.40 -9.66
CA SER A 93 -10.34 5.82 -11.00
C SER A 93 -10.72 6.82 -12.08
N LEU A 94 -10.12 6.68 -13.25
CA LEU A 94 -10.32 7.54 -14.41
C LEU A 94 -10.83 6.69 -15.57
N HIS A 95 -11.96 7.09 -16.17
CA HIS A 95 -12.54 6.38 -17.31
C HIS A 95 -12.79 7.33 -18.48
N PHE A 96 -12.26 6.97 -19.64
CA PHE A 96 -12.31 7.74 -20.87
C PHE A 96 -13.01 6.95 -21.96
N LYS A 97 -13.90 7.62 -22.69
CA LYS A 97 -14.43 7.10 -23.96
C LYS A 97 -14.31 8.15 -25.04
N ALA A 98 -14.10 7.73 -26.29
CA ALA A 98 -14.22 8.59 -27.47
C ALA A 98 -14.51 7.78 -28.73
N HIS A 99 -15.02 8.45 -29.77
CA HIS A 99 -15.34 7.88 -31.08
C HIS A 99 -16.29 6.69 -31.01
N PRO A 100 -17.53 6.88 -30.53
CA PRO A 100 -18.53 5.82 -30.53
C PRO A 100 -18.77 5.28 -31.95
N GLY A 101 -18.88 3.96 -32.09
CA GLY A 101 -19.07 3.28 -33.37
C GLY A 101 -17.81 3.08 -34.20
N MET A 102 -16.65 3.59 -33.75
CA MET A 102 -15.38 3.46 -34.47
C MET A 102 -14.44 2.39 -33.88
N GLY A 103 -14.89 1.67 -32.86
CA GLY A 103 -14.16 0.56 -32.26
C GLY A 103 -14.55 -0.82 -32.82
N PRO A 104 -13.88 -1.88 -32.32
CA PRO A 104 -14.27 -3.26 -32.58
C PRO A 104 -15.74 -3.51 -32.26
N ASP A 105 -16.43 -4.27 -33.11
CA ASP A 105 -17.86 -4.62 -32.96
C ASP A 105 -18.81 -3.41 -32.82
N GLY A 106 -18.42 -2.24 -33.35
CA GLY A 106 -19.19 -1.01 -33.22
C GLY A 106 -19.07 -0.32 -31.86
N GLY A 107 -18.07 -0.72 -31.06
CA GLY A 107 -17.69 -0.08 -29.80
C GLY A 107 -17.03 1.28 -30.00
N TYR A 108 -16.30 1.75 -28.98
CA TYR A 108 -15.61 3.03 -29.01
C TYR A 108 -14.22 2.89 -29.64
N GLY A 109 -13.78 3.91 -30.40
CA GLY A 109 -12.41 3.98 -30.89
C GLY A 109 -11.38 4.14 -29.76
N LEU A 110 -11.84 4.61 -28.59
CA LEU A 110 -11.12 4.64 -27.32
C LEU A 110 -12.11 4.34 -26.19
N ASP A 111 -11.84 3.32 -25.38
CA ASP A 111 -12.47 3.05 -24.09
C ASP A 111 -11.36 2.62 -23.13
N MET A 112 -10.99 3.49 -22.18
CA MET A 112 -9.78 3.35 -21.37
C MET A 112 -10.06 3.66 -19.91
N THR A 113 -9.66 2.76 -19.03
CA THR A 113 -9.76 2.92 -17.58
C THR A 113 -8.38 2.85 -16.95
N PHE A 114 -8.08 3.79 -16.06
CA PHE A 114 -7.01 3.71 -15.08
C PHE A 114 -7.63 3.50 -13.70
N SER A 115 -7.18 2.49 -12.99
CA SER A 115 -7.51 2.21 -11.58
C SER A 115 -6.23 1.90 -10.80
N ASP A 116 -6.35 1.83 -9.47
CA ASP A 116 -5.21 1.52 -8.59
C ASP A 116 -3.97 2.39 -8.89
N ILE A 117 -4.21 3.70 -9.03
CA ILE A 117 -3.18 4.66 -9.45
C ILE A 117 -2.23 4.91 -8.27
N LYS A 118 -0.93 4.71 -8.50
CA LYS A 118 0.12 4.85 -7.50
C LYS A 118 1.27 5.68 -8.04
N VAL A 119 2.06 6.24 -7.12
CA VAL A 119 3.36 6.83 -7.42
C VAL A 119 4.44 6.01 -6.73
N VAL A 120 5.22 5.27 -7.51
CA VAL A 120 6.41 4.54 -7.03
C VAL A 120 7.58 5.52 -7.01
N VAL A 121 8.20 5.69 -5.84
CA VAL A 121 9.28 6.65 -5.60
C VAL A 121 10.60 5.96 -5.26
N SER A 122 11.69 6.46 -5.85
CA SER A 122 13.07 6.03 -5.59
C SER A 122 13.98 7.25 -5.59
N GLY A 123 14.33 7.75 -4.41
CA GLY A 123 14.97 9.07 -4.26
C GLY A 123 14.10 10.18 -4.83
N THR A 124 14.56 10.85 -5.88
CA THR A 124 13.80 11.89 -6.60
C THR A 124 13.05 11.36 -7.82
N ASP A 125 13.20 10.09 -8.14
CA ASP A 125 12.60 9.49 -9.32
C ASP A 125 11.21 8.99 -8.96
N ALA A 126 10.21 9.34 -9.76
CA ALA A 126 8.84 8.94 -9.54
C ALA A 126 8.24 8.33 -10.82
N THR A 127 7.53 7.22 -10.65
CA THR A 127 6.80 6.52 -11.71
C THR A 127 5.34 6.43 -11.31
N ILE A 128 4.45 6.93 -12.16
CA ILE A 128 3.01 6.70 -12.03
C ILE A 128 2.70 5.32 -12.60
N THR A 129 2.20 4.44 -11.74
CA THR A 129 1.71 3.11 -12.10
C THR A 129 0.20 3.06 -11.97
N ALA A 130 -0.46 2.19 -12.74
CA ALA A 130 -1.89 1.97 -12.64
C ALA A 130 -2.28 0.60 -13.21
N ASP A 131 -3.36 0.05 -12.70
CA ASP A 131 -4.12 -0.97 -13.42
C ASP A 131 -4.79 -0.29 -14.62
N LEU A 132 -4.60 -0.88 -15.80
CA LEU A 132 -5.01 -0.31 -17.06
C LEU A 132 -5.85 -1.31 -17.83
N LYS A 133 -7.06 -0.88 -18.18
CA LYS A 133 -7.91 -1.56 -19.15
C LYS A 133 -8.19 -0.66 -20.33
N THR A 134 -7.79 -1.06 -21.54
CA THR A 134 -8.03 -0.29 -22.77
C THR A 134 -8.60 -1.16 -23.85
N THR A 135 -9.64 -0.68 -24.52
CA THR A 135 -10.12 -1.21 -25.81
C THR A 135 -10.23 -0.07 -26.82
N GLY A 136 -10.04 -0.38 -28.10
CA GLY A 136 -10.15 0.65 -29.14
C GLY A 136 -9.69 0.19 -30.51
N ALA A 137 -9.44 1.16 -31.39
CA ALA A 137 -8.92 0.93 -32.72
C ALA A 137 -7.58 1.66 -32.91
N LYS A 138 -6.66 1.05 -33.65
CA LYS A 138 -5.34 1.63 -33.98
C LYS A 138 -5.45 2.72 -35.05
N GLY A 139 -6.12 3.80 -34.71
CA GLY A 139 -6.34 4.96 -35.57
C GLY A 139 -7.65 4.94 -36.36
N PRO A 140 -8.00 6.07 -37.00
CA PRO A 140 -9.27 6.25 -37.68
C PRO A 140 -9.49 5.24 -38.81
N GLY A 141 -10.61 4.51 -38.76
CA GLY A 141 -10.98 3.53 -39.78
C GLY A 141 -10.20 2.22 -39.77
N SER A 142 -9.28 2.04 -38.81
CA SER A 142 -8.62 0.75 -38.59
C SER A 142 -9.61 -0.28 -38.07
N LYS A 143 -9.50 -1.51 -38.58
CA LYS A 143 -10.20 -2.69 -38.04
C LYS A 143 -9.35 -3.46 -37.03
N GLU A 144 -8.10 -3.04 -36.83
CA GLU A 144 -7.20 -3.64 -35.85
C GLU A 144 -7.64 -3.18 -34.46
N ALA A 145 -8.26 -4.11 -33.74
CA ALA A 145 -8.61 -3.95 -32.35
C ALA A 145 -7.35 -3.86 -31.49
N ILE A 146 -7.36 -2.94 -30.54
CA ILE A 146 -6.43 -2.95 -29.42
C ILE A 146 -7.25 -3.34 -28.19
N GLU A 147 -6.74 -4.32 -27.45
CA GLU A 147 -7.23 -4.69 -26.13
C GLU A 147 -6.01 -4.85 -25.22
N THR A 148 -6.07 -4.23 -24.06
CA THR A 148 -4.99 -4.23 -23.08
C THR A 148 -5.63 -4.34 -21.70
N ASP A 149 -5.10 -5.23 -20.90
CA ASP A 149 -5.48 -5.46 -19.51
C ASP A 149 -4.16 -5.73 -18.77
N LEU A 150 -3.69 -4.73 -18.02
CA LEU A 150 -2.38 -4.74 -17.37
C LEU A 150 -2.55 -4.31 -15.92
N ASP A 151 -1.87 -5.00 -15.02
CA ASP A 151 -1.81 -4.65 -13.60
C ASP A 151 -0.51 -3.90 -13.31
N ASP A 152 -0.57 -2.89 -12.45
CA ASP A 152 0.59 -2.07 -12.02
C ASP A 152 1.48 -1.57 -13.19
N ALA A 153 0.87 -1.22 -14.32
CA ALA A 153 1.57 -0.79 -15.52
C ALA A 153 2.30 0.54 -15.29
N GLU A 154 3.59 0.62 -15.60
CA GLU A 154 4.35 1.87 -15.56
C GLU A 154 3.88 2.80 -16.68
N ILE A 155 3.07 3.82 -16.38
CA ILE A 155 2.44 4.69 -17.39
C ILE A 155 3.33 5.87 -17.74
N SER A 156 3.80 6.59 -16.72
CA SER A 156 4.58 7.80 -16.90
C SER A 156 5.59 8.00 -15.77
N THR A 157 6.62 8.78 -16.04
CA THR A 157 7.68 9.10 -15.07
C THR A 157 7.80 10.61 -14.91
N PHE A 158 8.24 11.06 -13.75
CA PHE A 158 8.57 12.47 -13.49
C PHE A 158 9.64 12.57 -12.40
N LYS A 159 10.14 13.79 -12.17
CA LYS A 159 11.12 14.07 -11.11
C LYS A 159 10.46 14.85 -9.98
N LEU A 160 10.65 14.36 -8.76
CA LEU A 160 10.31 15.06 -7.54
C LEU A 160 11.27 16.24 -7.31
N SER A 161 10.78 17.28 -6.63
CA SER A 161 11.61 18.42 -6.24
C SER A 161 12.65 18.06 -5.17
N GLU A 162 12.32 17.10 -4.30
CA GLU A 162 13.22 16.49 -3.32
C GLU A 162 12.73 15.06 -2.99
N ALA A 163 13.59 14.23 -2.38
CA ALA A 163 13.21 12.90 -1.94
C ALA A 163 12.24 12.96 -0.74
N ILE A 164 11.23 12.08 -0.73
CA ILE A 164 10.15 12.05 0.28
C ILE A 164 10.61 11.27 1.52
N VAL A 165 11.65 11.75 2.20
CA VAL A 165 12.17 11.11 3.41
C VAL A 165 11.20 11.37 4.58
N PRO A 166 10.69 10.33 5.27
CA PRO A 166 9.75 10.53 6.38
C PRO A 166 10.27 11.53 7.42
N ALA A 167 9.48 12.57 7.69
CA ALA A 167 9.81 13.62 8.66
C ALA A 167 8.54 14.17 9.31
N VAL A 168 8.56 14.30 10.64
CA VAL A 168 7.40 14.71 11.44
C VAL A 168 6.85 16.05 10.97
N GLU A 169 5.55 16.11 10.71
CA GLU A 169 4.83 17.32 10.28
C GLU A 169 5.43 18.02 9.04
N LYS A 170 6.17 17.28 8.20
CA LYS A 170 6.73 17.81 6.97
C LYS A 170 5.79 17.56 5.79
N THR A 171 5.61 18.59 4.98
CA THR A 171 4.98 18.50 3.66
C THR A 171 6.04 18.59 2.58
N TYR A 172 5.95 17.66 1.64
CA TYR A 172 6.71 17.61 0.39
C TYR A 172 5.80 18.06 -0.74
N THR A 173 6.30 18.96 -1.59
CA THR A 173 5.54 19.46 -2.74
C THR A 173 6.44 19.45 -3.97
N THR A 174 5.93 18.84 -5.04
CA THR A 174 6.43 18.95 -6.40
C THR A 174 5.34 19.59 -7.23
N THR A 175 5.67 20.62 -8.00
CA THR A 175 4.70 21.36 -8.82
C THR A 175 5.23 21.51 -10.24
N GLY A 176 4.37 21.29 -11.22
CA GLY A 176 4.65 21.47 -12.63
C GLY A 176 5.74 20.54 -13.16
N ALA A 177 5.92 19.35 -12.58
CA ALA A 177 6.93 18.41 -13.04
C ALA A 177 6.53 17.83 -14.40
N GLN A 178 7.35 18.05 -15.42
CA GLN A 178 7.13 17.45 -16.73
C GLN A 178 7.21 15.93 -16.64
N THR A 179 6.19 15.26 -17.15
CA THR A 179 6.10 13.82 -17.24
C THR A 179 6.70 13.33 -18.55
N SER A 180 7.21 12.11 -18.53
CA SER A 180 7.58 11.33 -19.71
C SER A 180 6.75 10.07 -19.77
N ILE A 181 6.07 9.84 -20.89
CA ILE A 181 5.31 8.60 -21.10
C ILE A 181 6.28 7.45 -21.33
N THR A 182 6.03 6.31 -20.68
CA THR A 182 6.86 5.12 -20.89
C THR A 182 6.48 4.44 -22.21
N LYS A 183 7.21 3.38 -22.56
CA LYS A 183 6.79 2.51 -23.66
C LYS A 183 5.43 1.84 -23.38
N VAL A 184 5.22 1.37 -22.15
CA VAL A 184 3.96 0.71 -21.77
C VAL A 184 2.79 1.70 -21.82
N GLY A 185 2.97 2.92 -21.28
CA GLY A 185 1.97 3.99 -21.38
C GLY A 185 1.69 4.43 -22.82
N SER A 186 2.72 4.47 -23.67
CA SER A 186 2.57 4.76 -25.10
C SER A 186 1.71 3.72 -25.81
N ASP A 187 2.01 2.43 -25.62
CA ASP A 187 1.26 1.31 -26.20
C ASP A 187 -0.20 1.32 -25.70
N ALA A 188 -0.39 1.57 -24.40
CA ALA A 188 -1.69 1.75 -23.75
C ALA A 188 -2.53 2.87 -24.36
N MET A 189 -1.90 4.00 -24.69
CA MET A 189 -2.52 5.14 -25.38
C MET A 189 -2.63 4.89 -26.89
N LEU A 190 -2.90 3.65 -27.28
CA LEU A 190 -3.09 3.17 -28.65
C LEU A 190 -1.92 3.52 -29.60
N SER A 191 -0.71 3.65 -29.03
CA SER A 191 0.50 4.11 -29.71
C SER A 191 0.41 5.49 -30.37
N PHE A 192 -0.49 6.37 -29.89
CA PHE A 192 -0.61 7.75 -30.41
C PHE A 192 0.53 8.67 -29.98
N TYR A 193 1.26 8.32 -28.91
CA TYR A 193 2.37 9.10 -28.39
C TYR A 193 3.65 8.27 -28.44
N GLU A 194 4.77 8.87 -28.81
CA GLU A 194 6.07 8.21 -28.70
C GLU A 194 6.54 8.21 -27.25
N PRO A 195 7.28 7.18 -26.79
CA PRO A 195 7.87 7.16 -25.46
C PRO A 195 8.84 8.34 -25.26
N GLY A 196 8.72 9.02 -24.13
CA GLY A 196 9.54 10.21 -23.83
C GLY A 196 8.73 11.37 -23.24
N PRO A 197 9.35 12.57 -23.14
CA PRO A 197 8.71 13.74 -22.54
C PRO A 197 7.40 14.13 -23.23
N LEU A 198 6.40 14.51 -22.44
CA LEU A 198 5.14 15.07 -22.93
C LEU A 198 5.17 16.60 -22.84
N GLU A 199 4.91 17.29 -23.96
CA GLU A 199 5.06 18.76 -24.10
C GLU A 199 4.08 19.59 -23.23
N ASP A 200 3.07 18.95 -22.64
CA ASP A 200 1.98 19.52 -21.83
C ASP A 200 1.45 18.47 -20.82
N GLY A 201 2.32 17.54 -20.42
CA GLY A 201 2.04 16.56 -19.37
C GLY A 201 2.75 16.98 -18.11
N ASN A 202 2.21 17.95 -17.37
CA ASN A 202 2.83 18.42 -16.12
C ASN A 202 2.01 17.96 -14.93
N THR A 203 2.67 17.39 -13.91
CA THR A 203 2.00 16.85 -12.73
C THR A 203 2.46 17.56 -11.46
N ASP A 204 1.57 17.62 -10.48
CA ASP A 204 1.88 18.04 -9.12
C ASP A 204 1.70 16.86 -8.16
N LEU A 205 2.57 16.77 -7.16
CA LEU A 205 2.42 15.81 -6.07
C LEU A 205 2.66 16.53 -4.75
N THR A 206 1.70 16.40 -3.83
CA THR A 206 1.86 16.81 -2.43
C THR A 206 1.75 15.60 -1.51
N VAL A 207 2.67 15.47 -0.56
CA VAL A 207 2.66 14.43 0.48
C VAL A 207 2.97 15.06 1.83
N THR A 208 2.13 14.82 2.83
CA THR A 208 2.29 15.34 4.19
C THR A 208 2.40 14.20 5.18
N TYR A 209 3.43 14.25 6.02
CA TYR A 209 3.62 13.36 7.16
C TYR A 209 2.98 13.92 8.43
N GLY A 210 2.41 13.02 9.22
CA GLY A 210 1.75 13.36 10.48
C GLY A 210 2.72 13.61 11.64
N LYS A 211 2.14 13.80 12.81
CA LYS A 211 2.89 13.79 14.08
C LYS A 211 3.43 12.38 14.35
N ALA A 212 4.63 12.29 14.94
CA ALA A 212 5.06 11.04 15.55
C ALA A 212 4.04 10.64 16.62
N THR A 213 3.45 9.46 16.49
CA THR A 213 2.52 8.94 17.48
C THR A 213 3.33 8.12 18.45
N ALA A 214 3.70 8.71 19.59
CA ALA A 214 4.37 7.96 20.64
C ALA A 214 3.53 6.72 21.00
N GLU A 215 4.13 5.53 20.91
CA GLU A 215 3.51 4.29 21.38
C GLU A 215 2.96 4.49 22.81
N PRO A 216 1.74 4.02 23.14
CA PRO A 216 1.25 4.10 24.50
C PRO A 216 2.24 3.37 25.42
N GLU A 217 2.75 4.07 26.43
CA GLU A 217 3.60 3.46 27.45
C GLU A 217 2.92 2.18 27.96
N VAL A 218 3.51 1.02 27.66
CA VAL A 218 3.12 -0.23 28.29
C VAL A 218 3.42 -0.07 29.77
N LYS A 219 2.38 0.30 30.53
CA LYS A 219 2.45 0.39 31.98
C LYS A 219 2.97 -0.95 32.50
N PRO A 220 4.09 -0.99 33.24
CA PRO A 220 4.63 -2.25 33.71
C PRO A 220 3.57 -2.95 34.57
N GLU A 221 3.27 -4.20 34.23
CA GLU A 221 2.41 -5.06 35.06
C GLU A 221 2.98 -5.11 36.49
N PRO A 222 2.14 -4.97 37.52
CA PRO A 222 2.61 -5.10 38.90
C PRO A 222 3.15 -6.52 39.10
N LYS A 223 4.43 -6.59 39.49
CA LYS A 223 5.13 -7.82 39.85
C LYS A 223 4.36 -8.57 40.93
N PRO A 224 4.11 -9.89 40.81
CA PRO A 224 3.43 -10.63 41.87
C PRO A 224 4.30 -10.64 43.14
N GLU A 225 3.73 -10.14 44.24
CA GLU A 225 4.35 -10.18 45.57
C GLU A 225 4.48 -11.64 46.03
N SER A 226 5.72 -12.06 46.29
CA SER A 226 6.02 -13.37 46.87
C SER A 226 5.68 -13.34 48.37
N LYS A 227 4.66 -14.09 48.78
CA LYS A 227 4.33 -14.32 50.20
C LYS A 227 5.31 -15.33 50.81
N PRO A 228 5.77 -15.16 52.07
CA PRO A 228 6.76 -16.04 52.68
C PRO A 228 6.18 -17.40 53.10
N ASP A 229 6.95 -18.47 52.86
CA ASP A 229 6.71 -19.82 53.38
C ASP A 229 6.88 -19.89 54.91
N PRO A 230 6.10 -20.71 55.63
CA PRO A 230 6.50 -21.25 56.91
C PRO A 230 7.12 -22.66 56.74
N THR A 231 8.30 -22.83 57.34
CA THR A 231 9.06 -24.09 57.44
C THR A 231 8.59 -24.94 58.64
N SER A 232 8.89 -26.25 58.54
CA SER A 232 9.05 -27.31 59.56
C SER A 232 7.88 -28.28 59.75
N ASP A 233 8.06 -29.56 60.04
CA ASP A 233 9.07 -30.61 59.74
C ASP A 233 8.38 -31.96 60.12
N ALA A 234 8.80 -33.05 59.48
CA ALA A 234 8.68 -34.47 59.84
C ALA A 234 7.31 -35.20 59.83
N GLY A 235 7.26 -36.29 59.03
CA GLY A 235 6.66 -37.56 59.51
C GLY A 235 5.71 -38.37 58.60
N SER A 236 6.25 -39.01 57.56
CA SER A 236 5.87 -40.32 56.98
C SER A 236 4.41 -40.72 56.64
N SER A 237 4.25 -41.04 55.34
CA SER A 237 3.51 -42.14 54.70
C SER A 237 1.99 -42.09 54.46
N ALA A 238 1.68 -42.31 53.17
CA ALA A 238 0.49 -42.93 52.56
C ALA A 238 -0.80 -42.10 52.44
N GLY A 239 -1.14 -41.76 51.18
CA GLY A 239 -2.53 -41.65 50.73
C GLY A 239 -2.91 -40.35 50.00
N ALA A 240 -3.31 -40.51 48.74
CA ALA A 240 -4.22 -39.63 47.98
C ALA A 240 -3.75 -38.21 47.58
N ILE A 241 -3.22 -38.10 46.35
CA ILE A 241 -3.09 -36.85 45.60
C ILE A 241 -4.42 -36.59 44.89
N GLY A 242 -5.06 -35.46 45.19
CA GLY A 242 -6.22 -34.95 44.45
C GLY A 242 -6.28 -33.43 44.55
N GLY A 243 -6.41 -32.75 43.40
CA GLY A 243 -6.86 -31.35 43.37
C GLY A 243 -6.14 -30.37 42.46
N ILE A 244 -6.30 -30.54 41.14
CA ILE A 244 -6.50 -29.48 40.13
C ILE A 244 -5.33 -28.53 39.82
N VAL A 245 -4.60 -28.88 38.76
CA VAL A 245 -3.98 -27.94 37.80
C VAL A 245 -4.82 -28.02 36.52
N ALA A 246 -5.45 -26.92 36.10
CA ALA A 246 -5.96 -26.73 34.74
C ALA A 246 -4.97 -25.81 34.03
N ALA A 247 -4.13 -26.34 33.14
CA ALA A 247 -4.36 -26.50 31.69
C ALA A 247 -4.40 -25.11 31.00
N ILE A 248 -3.56 -24.82 30.01
CA ILE A 248 -3.52 -25.48 28.70
C ILE A 248 -2.14 -25.25 28.04
N VAL A 249 -1.49 -26.34 27.57
CA VAL A 249 -0.52 -26.31 26.47
C VAL A 249 -0.98 -27.33 25.42
N ALA A 250 -0.85 -26.89 24.17
CA ALA A 250 -1.21 -27.48 22.88
C ALA A 250 -1.10 -29.00 22.70
N ILE A 251 -1.88 -29.54 21.75
CA ILE A 251 -1.50 -30.64 20.83
C ILE A 251 -2.41 -30.66 19.57
N LEU A 252 -1.74 -30.53 18.42
CA LEU A 252 -1.83 -31.28 17.15
C LEU A 252 -3.16 -31.64 16.47
N ALA A 253 -3.28 -31.16 15.24
CA ALA A 253 -3.41 -31.89 13.96
C ALA A 253 -4.43 -33.04 13.77
N ALA A 254 -5.21 -32.85 12.69
CA ALA A 254 -5.60 -33.82 11.66
C ALA A 254 -6.65 -34.91 11.96
N VAL A 255 -7.88 -34.66 11.48
CA VAL A 255 -8.82 -35.61 10.83
C VAL A 255 -9.63 -34.72 9.86
N GLY A 256 -9.83 -34.95 8.57
CA GLY A 256 -9.98 -36.17 7.80
C GLY A 256 -11.25 -36.00 6.96
N ALA A 257 -11.12 -36.20 5.65
CA ALA A 257 -12.14 -35.99 4.62
C ALA A 257 -13.49 -36.70 4.84
N ALA A 258 -14.57 -36.12 4.27
CA ALA A 258 -15.53 -36.76 3.36
C ALA A 258 -16.94 -36.17 3.51
N PHE A 259 -17.44 -35.50 2.46
CA PHE A 259 -18.85 -35.59 2.07
C PHE A 259 -18.96 -35.31 0.56
N SER A 260 -18.95 -36.41 -0.22
CA SER A 260 -19.59 -36.46 -1.55
C SER A 260 -21.06 -36.82 -1.34
N GLY A 261 -21.97 -36.07 -1.96
CA GLY A 261 -23.40 -36.37 -1.97
C GLY A 261 -24.12 -35.57 -3.05
N ALA A 262 -24.64 -36.30 -4.03
CA ALA A 262 -25.19 -35.82 -5.30
C ALA A 262 -26.47 -34.98 -5.17
N ILE A 263 -26.62 -33.99 -6.07
CA ILE A 263 -27.91 -33.40 -6.44
C ILE A 263 -28.26 -33.88 -7.85
N PRO A 264 -29.25 -34.77 -8.02
CA PRO A 264 -29.80 -35.11 -9.32
C PRO A 264 -30.83 -34.05 -9.76
N GLY A 265 -30.72 -33.53 -10.99
CA GLY A 265 -31.90 -33.07 -11.73
C GLY A 265 -31.98 -31.65 -12.30
N LEU A 266 -30.89 -30.90 -12.53
CA LEU A 266 -31.01 -29.60 -13.21
C LEU A 266 -30.81 -29.71 -14.73
N LYS A 267 -31.93 -29.68 -15.48
CA LYS A 267 -31.96 -29.60 -16.95
C LYS A 267 -31.79 -28.15 -17.40
N LEU A 268 -30.73 -27.85 -18.14
CA LEU A 268 -30.56 -26.62 -18.90
C LEU A 268 -31.32 -26.71 -20.24
N PRO A 269 -32.09 -25.68 -20.65
CA PRO A 269 -32.55 -25.58 -22.02
C PRO A 269 -31.41 -25.02 -22.91
N LYS A 270 -31.08 -25.77 -23.97
CA LYS A 270 -30.51 -25.19 -25.20
C LYS A 270 -31.66 -24.48 -25.92
N LEU A 271 -31.39 -23.36 -26.60
CA LEU A 271 -31.94 -23.05 -27.93
C LEU A 271 -31.29 -21.74 -28.46
N PHE A 272 -30.56 -21.95 -29.56
CA PHE A 272 -30.09 -21.07 -30.64
C PHE A 272 -29.23 -19.84 -30.33
#